data_AF-A0A928IB42-F1
#
_entry.id   AF-A0A928IB42-F1
#
_cell.length_a   1.000
_cell.length_b   1.000
_cell.length_c   1.000
_cell.angle_alpha   90.00
_cell.angle_beta   90.00
_cell.angle_gamma   90.00
#
_symmetry.space_group_name_H-M   'P 1'
#
loop_
_entity.id
_entity.type
_entity.pdbx_description
1 polymer ?
#
loop_
_entity_poly.entity_id
_entity_poly.type
_entity_poly.pdbx_seq_one_letter_code
_entity_poly.pdbx_strand_id
1 'polypeptide(L)'
;SQIMAEETSGNVTVYLYDSQGMPIGMQYHGADYATDVWDTYWFEKNQQGDVVAVYTHAGTKLISYKYDAWGNTTTTYHNGGALTSVASNPFKYRGYYYDADLGLYYVSSRYYDSVIGRWINMDSQVNTSLGVLGCNMFAYCLSNPVNKVDYGGNKPRDLFDTMDEAARDAAEYLGELTWENTWEYSTAIYTVKKTVKTYKTVKITHRFLWWTWTTTSTKAVKTKVTKYTYKTVKTDKSNSFVSVPKAPLFKKRVAALHTHPMGSSEGITRFSDGDKEWANYYKIPLYVHGPNGELRKYNPATGEDILICSDLPISPKTPWLK
;
A
#
# COMPACT_ATOMS: atom_id res chain seq x y z
N SER A 1 0.88 6.48 -5.59
CA SER A 1 0.34 6.83 -6.92
C SER A 1 0.20 5.55 -7.73
N GLN A 2 -0.68 5.51 -8.73
CA GLN A 2 -0.84 4.37 -9.63
C GLN A 2 -0.36 4.78 -11.03
N ILE A 3 0.27 3.84 -11.74
CA ILE A 3 0.68 4.05 -13.13
C ILE A 3 -0.52 3.63 -13.98
N MET A 4 -1.14 4.58 -14.68
CA MET A 4 -2.39 4.30 -15.39
C MET A 4 -2.16 3.72 -16.77
N ALA A 5 -1.16 4.22 -17.48
CA ALA A 5 -0.84 3.79 -18.83
C ALA A 5 0.60 4.17 -19.19
N GLU A 6 1.13 3.48 -20.20
CA GLU A 6 2.43 3.73 -20.80
C GLU A 6 2.30 3.74 -22.31
N GLU A 7 3.03 4.66 -22.96
CA GLU A 7 3.11 4.76 -24.40
C GLU A 7 4.57 4.70 -24.83
N THR A 8 4.89 3.76 -25.71
CA THR A 8 6.23 3.63 -26.29
C THR A 8 6.13 3.40 -27.79
N SER A 9 6.63 4.35 -28.57
CA SER A 9 6.64 4.29 -30.04
C SER A 9 5.25 3.99 -30.65
N GLY A 10 4.20 4.60 -30.09
CA GLY A 10 2.81 4.42 -30.53
C GLY A 10 2.11 3.17 -30.00
N ASN A 11 2.82 2.27 -29.30
CA ASN A 11 2.19 1.18 -28.56
C ASN A 11 1.70 1.68 -27.20
N VAL A 12 0.45 1.41 -26.86
CA VAL A 12 -0.18 1.85 -25.62
C VAL A 12 -0.49 0.64 -24.75
N THR A 13 -0.04 0.66 -23.49
CA THR A 13 -0.47 -0.28 -22.46
C THR A 13 -1.27 0.47 -21.41
N VAL A 14 -2.50 0.04 -21.14
CA VAL A 14 -3.33 0.57 -20.06
C VAL A 14 -3.41 -0.47 -18.95
N TYR A 15 -3.19 -0.05 -17.70
CA TYR A 15 -3.22 -0.96 -16.56
C TYR A 15 -4.58 -0.94 -15.88
N LEU A 16 -5.05 -2.15 -15.55
CA LEU A 16 -6.36 -2.35 -14.92
C LEU A 16 -6.17 -2.58 -13.43
N TYR A 17 -6.94 -1.85 -12.64
CA TYR A 17 -6.91 -1.90 -11.18
C TYR A 17 -8.28 -2.27 -10.62
N ASP A 18 -8.29 -3.00 -9.51
CA ASP A 18 -9.52 -3.20 -8.74
C ASP A 18 -9.87 -1.97 -7.89
N SER A 19 -11.00 -2.05 -7.17
CA SER A 19 -11.47 -0.96 -6.29
C SER A 19 -10.54 -0.66 -5.12
N GLN A 20 -9.60 -1.56 -4.81
CA GLN A 20 -8.58 -1.40 -3.78
C GLN A 20 -7.25 -0.89 -4.35
N GLY A 21 -7.21 -0.69 -5.67
CA GLY A 21 -6.07 -0.13 -6.38
C GLY A 21 -4.95 -1.12 -6.67
N MET A 22 -5.23 -2.43 -6.59
CA MET A 22 -4.28 -3.48 -6.94
C MET A 22 -4.34 -3.82 -8.43
N PRO A 23 -3.21 -4.06 -9.11
CA PRO A 23 -3.22 -4.42 -10.52
C PRO A 23 -3.89 -5.78 -10.69
N ILE A 24 -4.82 -5.87 -11.65
CA ILE A 24 -5.57 -7.08 -11.98
C ILE A 24 -5.38 -7.53 -13.43
N GLY A 25 -4.80 -6.68 -14.27
CA GLY A 25 -4.55 -6.98 -15.66
C GLY A 25 -4.02 -5.77 -16.42
N MET A 26 -3.93 -5.92 -17.73
CA MET A 26 -3.56 -4.84 -18.63
C MET A 26 -4.23 -5.01 -19.99
N GLN A 27 -4.42 -3.90 -20.68
CA GLN A 27 -4.84 -3.86 -22.07
C GLN A 27 -3.73 -3.29 -22.93
N TYR A 28 -3.52 -3.87 -24.09
CA TYR A 28 -2.48 -3.47 -25.01
C TYR A 28 -3.08 -3.11 -26.37
N HIS A 29 -2.62 -2.00 -26.93
CA HIS A 29 -2.92 -1.55 -28.27
C HIS A 29 -1.60 -1.33 -29.02
N GLY A 30 -1.37 -2.14 -30.03
CA GLY A 30 -0.22 -2.00 -30.93
C GLY A 30 -0.38 -0.80 -31.86
N ALA A 31 0.72 -0.17 -32.26
CA ALA A 31 0.70 0.98 -33.16
C ALA A 31 0.07 0.68 -34.54
N ASP A 32 0.05 -0.60 -34.93
CA ASP A 32 -0.52 -1.12 -36.18
C ASP A 32 -1.96 -1.63 -36.01
N TYR A 33 -2.52 -1.61 -34.81
CA TYR A 33 -3.88 -2.06 -34.55
C TYR A 33 -4.90 -1.05 -35.06
N ALA A 34 -6.07 -1.54 -35.49
CA ALA A 34 -7.21 -0.65 -35.72
C ALA A 34 -7.65 -0.01 -34.40
N THR A 35 -8.16 1.23 -34.44
CA THR A 35 -8.39 2.09 -33.27
C THR A 35 -9.12 1.42 -32.09
N ASP A 36 -10.09 0.55 -32.36
CA ASP A 36 -10.91 -0.10 -31.32
C ASP A 36 -10.46 -1.53 -30.98
N VAL A 37 -9.29 -1.96 -31.45
CA VAL A 37 -8.76 -3.31 -31.20
C VAL A 37 -7.76 -3.27 -30.05
N TRP A 38 -8.03 -4.09 -29.03
CA TRP A 38 -7.22 -4.19 -27.83
C TRP A 38 -7.04 -5.66 -27.42
N ASP A 39 -5.80 -6.04 -27.11
CA ASP A 39 -5.53 -7.28 -26.39
C ASP A 39 -5.76 -7.05 -24.90
N THR A 40 -6.45 -7.97 -24.23
CA THR A 40 -6.69 -7.90 -22.79
C THR A 40 -6.06 -9.09 -22.09
N TYR A 41 -5.31 -8.81 -21.02
CA TYR A 41 -4.61 -9.80 -20.22
C TYR A 41 -5.02 -9.70 -18.75
N TRP A 42 -5.16 -10.86 -18.10
CA TRP A 42 -5.57 -10.98 -16.70
C TRP A 42 -4.47 -11.59 -15.85
N PHE A 43 -4.28 -11.05 -14.65
CA PHE A 43 -3.28 -11.50 -13.70
C PHE A 43 -3.88 -12.46 -12.67
N GLU A 44 -3.23 -13.62 -12.52
CA GLU A 44 -3.43 -14.48 -11.35
C GLU A 44 -2.43 -14.06 -10.27
N LYS A 45 -2.92 -13.90 -9.03
CA LYS A 45 -2.11 -13.44 -7.90
C LYS A 45 -2.12 -14.44 -6.75
N ASN A 46 -0.99 -14.56 -6.06
CA ASN A 46 -0.94 -15.31 -4.80
C ASN A 46 -1.51 -14.49 -3.63
N GLN A 47 -1.27 -14.94 -2.40
CA GLN A 47 -1.79 -14.30 -1.19
C GLN A 47 -1.06 -13.03 -0.77
N GLN A 48 0.17 -12.87 -1.23
CA GLN A 48 1.01 -11.72 -0.93
C GLN A 48 0.92 -10.65 -2.03
N GLY A 49 0.02 -10.85 -3.01
CA GLY A 49 -0.17 -9.96 -4.14
C GLY A 49 0.82 -10.17 -5.30
N ASP A 50 1.68 -11.19 -5.25
CA ASP A 50 2.59 -11.50 -6.36
C ASP A 50 1.79 -11.96 -7.57
N VAL A 51 2.07 -11.38 -8.73
CA VAL A 51 1.55 -11.89 -10.01
C VAL A 51 2.26 -13.21 -10.30
N VAL A 52 1.53 -14.33 -10.27
CA VAL A 52 2.07 -15.69 -10.47
C VAL A 52 1.82 -16.23 -11.87
N ALA A 53 0.81 -15.72 -12.57
CA ALA A 53 0.57 -16.04 -13.98
C ALA A 53 -0.19 -14.93 -14.70
N VAL A 54 -0.08 -14.93 -16.03
CA VAL A 54 -0.82 -14.01 -16.91
C VAL A 54 -1.54 -14.80 -17.99
N TYR A 55 -2.80 -14.43 -18.25
CA TYR A 55 -3.70 -15.11 -19.16
C TYR A 55 -4.25 -14.15 -20.22
N THR A 56 -4.60 -14.65 -21.39
CA THR A 56 -5.43 -13.91 -22.37
C THR A 56 -6.85 -13.72 -21.83
N HIS A 57 -7.62 -12.86 -22.50
CA HIS A 57 -9.07 -12.73 -22.28
C HIS A 57 -9.82 -14.07 -22.38
N ALA A 58 -9.36 -14.97 -23.26
CA ALA A 58 -9.94 -16.30 -23.45
C ALA A 58 -9.50 -17.34 -22.39
N GLY A 59 -8.70 -16.94 -21.40
CA GLY A 59 -8.21 -17.83 -20.34
C GLY A 59 -7.00 -18.69 -20.71
N THR A 60 -6.31 -18.38 -21.82
CA THR A 60 -5.07 -19.08 -22.19
C THR A 60 -3.89 -18.54 -21.41
N LYS A 61 -3.18 -19.40 -20.67
CA LYS A 61 -1.97 -19.01 -19.91
C LYS A 61 -0.83 -18.66 -20.85
N LEU A 62 -0.22 -17.49 -20.68
CA LEU A 62 0.92 -17.02 -21.49
C LEU A 62 2.23 -16.98 -20.69
N ILE A 63 2.17 -16.63 -19.41
CA ILE A 63 3.35 -16.54 -18.55
C ILE A 63 3.04 -17.13 -17.18
N SER A 64 4.05 -17.76 -16.56
CA SER A 64 4.07 -18.03 -15.13
C SER A 64 5.35 -17.50 -14.49
N TYR A 65 5.25 -16.97 -13.28
CA TYR A 65 6.37 -16.46 -12.50
C TYR A 65 6.56 -17.30 -11.23
N LYS A 66 7.83 -17.50 -10.85
CA LYS A 66 8.22 -18.02 -9.53
C LYS A 66 9.16 -17.01 -8.88
N TYR A 67 8.95 -16.77 -7.58
CA TYR A 67 9.72 -15.79 -6.82
C TYR A 67 10.51 -16.48 -5.71
N ASP A 68 11.69 -15.96 -5.41
CA ASP A 68 12.34 -16.20 -4.13
C ASP A 68 11.79 -15.24 -3.04
N ALA A 69 12.29 -15.37 -1.82
CA ALA A 69 11.84 -14.54 -0.68
C ALA A 69 12.04 -13.03 -0.88
N TRP A 70 12.97 -12.62 -1.76
CA TRP A 70 13.34 -11.22 -2.00
C TRP A 70 12.76 -10.69 -3.32
N GLY A 71 11.95 -11.48 -4.03
CA GLY A 71 11.29 -11.04 -5.26
C GLY A 71 12.11 -11.22 -6.54
N ASN A 72 13.23 -11.96 -6.50
CA ASN A 72 13.90 -12.37 -7.72
C ASN A 72 13.01 -13.35 -8.47
N THR A 73 12.80 -13.09 -9.75
CA THR A 73 11.77 -13.77 -10.54
C THR A 73 12.38 -14.73 -11.56
N THR A 74 11.91 -15.98 -11.57
CA THR A 74 12.09 -16.91 -12.69
C THR A 74 10.83 -16.89 -13.56
N THR A 75 10.98 -16.54 -14.84
CA THR A 75 9.87 -16.45 -15.80
C THR A 75 9.80 -17.70 -16.66
N THR A 76 8.60 -18.24 -16.87
CA THR A 76 8.35 -19.32 -17.83
C THR A 76 7.26 -18.89 -18.80
N TYR A 77 7.55 -19.00 -20.10
CA TYR A 77 6.63 -18.64 -21.17
C TYR A 77 5.86 -19.87 -21.66
N HIS A 78 4.58 -19.66 -21.97
CA HIS A 78 3.63 -20.67 -22.44
C HIS A 78 2.92 -20.14 -23.68
N ASN A 79 2.47 -21.02 -24.58
CA ASN A 79 1.60 -20.66 -25.70
C ASN A 79 2.08 -19.44 -26.52
N GLY A 80 3.40 -19.32 -26.73
CA GLY A 80 3.99 -18.20 -27.48
C GLY A 80 4.03 -16.87 -26.72
N GLY A 81 3.78 -16.84 -25.40
CA GLY A 81 3.72 -15.62 -24.60
C GLY A 81 4.97 -14.73 -24.69
N ALA A 82 6.15 -15.31 -24.93
CA ALA A 82 7.39 -14.56 -25.16
C ALA A 82 7.36 -13.67 -26.41
N LEU A 83 6.46 -13.96 -27.36
CA LEU A 83 6.30 -13.26 -28.63
C LEU A 83 5.12 -12.29 -28.62
N THR A 84 4.49 -12.08 -27.46
CA THR A 84 3.34 -11.19 -27.29
C THR A 84 3.71 -10.03 -26.37
N SER A 85 2.93 -8.95 -26.38
CA SER A 85 3.16 -7.77 -25.53
C SER A 85 3.18 -8.09 -24.04
N VAL A 86 2.59 -9.22 -23.62
CA VAL A 86 2.63 -9.70 -22.24
C VAL A 86 4.04 -9.97 -21.70
N ALA A 87 5.02 -10.22 -22.59
CA ALA A 87 6.42 -10.39 -22.19
C ALA A 87 6.97 -9.15 -21.46
N SER A 88 6.42 -7.98 -21.77
CA SER A 88 6.79 -6.69 -21.16
C SER A 88 5.93 -6.33 -19.94
N ASN A 89 5.16 -7.27 -19.37
CA ASN A 89 4.39 -7.01 -18.15
C ASN A 89 5.32 -6.55 -17.00
N PRO A 90 5.16 -5.30 -16.50
CA PRO A 90 5.99 -4.79 -15.43
C PRO A 90 5.48 -5.19 -14.04
N PHE A 91 4.20 -5.53 -13.88
CA PHE A 91 3.65 -5.91 -12.58
C PHE A 91 4.01 -7.35 -12.22
N LYS A 92 4.90 -7.51 -11.23
CA LYS A 92 5.47 -8.81 -10.83
C LYS A 92 5.32 -9.04 -9.32
N TYR A 93 6.44 -9.01 -8.59
CA TYR A 93 6.52 -9.21 -7.14
C TYR A 93 5.63 -8.20 -6.42
N ARG A 94 4.68 -8.68 -5.62
CA ARG A 94 3.70 -7.92 -4.80
C ARG A 94 2.85 -6.91 -5.58
N GLY A 95 2.79 -7.05 -6.91
CA GLY A 95 2.18 -6.05 -7.78
C GLY A 95 2.99 -4.76 -7.86
N TYR A 96 4.29 -4.78 -7.51
CA TYR A 96 5.21 -3.69 -7.77
C TYR A 96 5.49 -3.58 -9.26
N TYR A 97 5.73 -2.35 -9.70
CA TYR A 97 6.14 -2.07 -11.06
C TYR A 97 7.63 -2.38 -11.22
N TYR A 98 7.99 -3.34 -12.07
CA TYR A 98 9.37 -3.69 -12.38
C TYR A 98 9.86 -2.87 -13.56
N ASP A 99 10.81 -1.99 -13.30
CA ASP A 99 11.56 -1.28 -14.33
C ASP A 99 12.64 -2.21 -14.88
N ALA A 100 12.42 -2.71 -16.09
CA ALA A 100 13.32 -3.67 -16.73
C ALA A 100 14.67 -3.06 -17.16
N ASP A 101 14.72 -1.74 -17.39
CA ASP A 101 15.94 -1.04 -17.79
C ASP A 101 16.87 -0.87 -16.59
N LEU A 102 16.29 -0.61 -15.41
CA LEU A 102 17.05 -0.48 -14.16
C LEU A 102 17.25 -1.80 -13.43
N GLY A 103 16.41 -2.81 -13.70
CA GLY A 103 16.36 -4.06 -12.95
C GLY A 103 15.80 -3.88 -11.54
N LEU A 104 14.98 -2.86 -11.30
CA LEU A 104 14.49 -2.44 -9.98
C LEU A 104 12.97 -2.41 -9.90
N TYR A 105 12.43 -2.60 -8.71
CA TYR A 105 11.01 -2.41 -8.44
C TYR A 105 10.73 -0.98 -7.98
N TYR A 106 9.83 -0.28 -8.66
CA TYR A 106 9.28 0.98 -8.21
C TYR A 106 8.10 0.74 -7.27
N VAL A 107 8.21 1.26 -6.04
CA VAL A 107 7.22 1.11 -4.97
C VAL A 107 6.86 2.50 -4.44
N SER A 108 6.13 3.26 -5.26
CA SER A 108 5.59 4.60 -4.96
C SER A 108 6.62 5.66 -4.53
N SER A 109 7.17 5.57 -3.33
CA SER A 109 8.15 6.53 -2.79
C SER A 109 9.60 6.11 -3.05
N ARG A 110 9.88 4.83 -3.32
CA ARG A 110 11.25 4.29 -3.39
C ARG A 110 11.42 3.23 -4.49
N TYR A 111 12.68 2.97 -4.81
CA TYR A 111 13.11 1.86 -5.66
C TYR A 111 13.75 0.75 -4.82
N TYR A 112 13.27 -0.47 -5.01
CA TYR A 112 13.70 -1.69 -4.36
C TYR A 112 14.53 -2.55 -5.31
N ASP A 113 15.66 -3.04 -4.80
CA ASP A 113 16.53 -3.99 -5.49
C ASP A 113 16.35 -5.38 -4.86
N SER A 114 15.77 -6.30 -5.62
CA SER A 114 15.53 -7.68 -5.19
C SER A 114 16.80 -8.53 -5.16
N VAL A 115 17.83 -8.18 -5.94
CA VAL A 115 19.08 -8.95 -6.02
C VAL A 115 19.86 -8.81 -4.72
N ILE A 116 19.91 -7.60 -4.17
CA ILE A 116 20.58 -7.32 -2.88
C ILE A 116 19.60 -7.18 -1.69
N GLY A 117 18.30 -7.30 -1.94
CA GLY A 117 17.26 -7.37 -0.92
C GLY A 117 17.05 -6.07 -0.13
N ARG A 118 17.17 -4.89 -0.75
CA ARG A 118 17.06 -3.60 -0.05
C ARG A 118 16.57 -2.46 -0.92
N TRP A 119 16.17 -1.36 -0.27
CA TRP A 119 15.95 -0.09 -0.96
C TRP A 119 17.29 0.48 -1.42
N ILE A 120 17.31 1.09 -2.61
CA ILE A 120 18.47 1.86 -3.09
C ILE A 120 18.40 3.33 -2.66
N ASN A 121 17.20 3.80 -2.32
CA ASN A 121 16.95 5.14 -1.81
C ASN A 121 16.70 5.09 -0.30
N MET A 122 17.17 6.13 0.39
CA MET A 122 16.96 6.30 1.82
C MET A 122 15.49 6.56 2.13
N ASP A 123 14.96 5.95 3.18
CA ASP A 123 13.67 6.35 3.77
C ASP A 123 13.63 7.83 4.14
N SER A 124 12.46 8.47 4.01
CA SER A 124 12.27 9.85 4.40
C SER A 124 12.42 10.09 5.91
N GLN A 125 12.23 9.05 6.75
CA GLN A 125 12.32 9.13 8.21
C GLN A 125 13.23 8.05 8.81
N VAL A 126 13.85 8.40 9.93
CA VAL A 126 14.53 7.45 10.82
C VAL A 126 13.56 7.04 11.91
N ASN A 127 13.40 5.73 12.15
CA ASN A 127 12.55 5.22 13.22
C ASN A 127 13.36 4.44 14.26
N THR A 128 13.78 5.12 15.33
CA THR A 128 14.55 4.50 16.43
C THR A 128 13.72 3.57 17.32
N SER A 129 12.38 3.60 17.21
CA SER A 129 11.48 2.80 18.04
C SER A 129 11.31 1.35 17.55
N LEU A 130 11.90 1.00 16.40
CA LEU A 130 11.90 -0.36 15.83
C LEU A 130 13.28 -1.03 15.91
N GLY A 131 14.13 -0.54 16.83
CA GLY A 131 15.49 -1.07 17.03
C GLY A 131 16.44 -0.75 15.87
N VAL A 132 17.53 -1.52 15.79
CA VAL A 132 18.63 -1.30 14.83
C VAL A 132 18.14 -1.32 13.37
N LEU A 133 17.21 -2.20 13.04
CA LEU A 133 16.63 -2.29 11.69
C LEU A 133 15.75 -1.08 11.36
N GLY A 134 15.05 -0.51 12.34
CA GLY A 134 14.33 0.76 12.18
C GLY A 134 15.23 1.95 11.87
N CYS A 135 16.45 1.93 12.39
CA CYS A 135 17.49 2.93 12.09
C CYS A 135 18.08 2.75 10.69
N ASN A 136 18.03 1.55 10.11
CA ASN A 136 18.53 1.30 8.76
C ASN A 136 17.52 1.82 7.72
N MET A 137 17.82 2.95 7.10
CA MET A 137 16.96 3.61 6.08
C MET A 137 16.87 2.90 4.74
N PHE A 138 17.60 1.80 4.56
CA PHE A 138 17.58 0.99 3.35
C PHE A 138 16.96 -0.39 3.57
N ALA A 139 16.60 -0.75 4.82
CA ALA A 139 16.04 -2.05 5.13
C ALA A 139 14.66 -2.23 4.45
N TYR A 140 14.54 -3.24 3.59
CA TYR A 140 13.26 -3.69 3.07
C TYR A 140 12.59 -4.61 4.08
N CYS A 141 11.30 -4.38 4.38
CA CYS A 141 10.51 -5.29 5.22
C CYS A 141 11.16 -5.65 6.57
N LEU A 142 11.94 -4.77 7.20
CA LEU A 142 12.74 -5.09 8.39
C LEU A 142 13.54 -6.41 8.26
N SER A 143 14.04 -6.70 7.06
CA SER A 143 14.74 -7.94 6.70
C SER A 143 13.91 -9.24 6.83
N ASN A 144 12.58 -9.15 6.86
CA ASN A 144 11.65 -10.29 6.92
C ASN A 144 10.59 -10.23 5.80
N PRO A 145 10.99 -10.22 4.51
CA PRO A 145 10.04 -10.10 3.41
C PRO A 145 9.09 -11.30 3.29
N VAL A 146 9.40 -12.48 3.86
CA VAL A 146 8.45 -13.61 3.81
C VAL A 146 7.15 -13.29 4.55
N ASN A 147 7.23 -12.50 5.62
CA ASN A 147 6.08 -12.17 6.48
C ASN A 147 5.60 -10.71 6.34
N LYS A 148 6.46 -9.81 5.82
CA LYS A 148 6.20 -8.36 5.63
C LYS A 148 5.97 -8.00 4.17
N VAL A 149 5.33 -6.85 3.91
CA VAL A 149 5.13 -6.32 2.56
C VAL A 149 5.75 -4.94 2.30
N ASP A 150 5.37 -3.81 2.86
CA ASP A 150 5.76 -2.47 2.37
C ASP A 150 5.20 -2.09 0.99
N TYR A 151 3.87 -1.99 0.92
CA TYR A 151 3.11 -1.48 -0.24
C TYR A 151 3.45 -0.04 -0.64
N GLY A 152 3.93 0.76 0.31
CA GLY A 152 4.07 2.21 0.14
C GLY A 152 5.49 2.68 -0.13
N GLY A 153 6.48 1.80 0.02
CA GLY A 153 7.87 2.18 0.17
C GLY A 153 8.09 3.02 1.43
N ASN A 154 7.38 2.76 2.53
CA ASN A 154 7.52 3.50 3.79
C ASN A 154 7.80 2.55 4.94
N LYS A 155 8.52 3.04 5.95
CA LYS A 155 8.74 2.26 7.17
C LYS A 155 7.51 2.29 8.08
N PRO A 156 7.38 1.26 8.94
CA PRO A 156 6.36 1.29 9.98
C PRO A 156 6.47 2.58 10.80
N ARG A 157 5.32 3.26 11.01
CA ARG A 157 5.16 4.50 11.80
C ARG A 157 5.76 5.76 11.15
N ASP A 158 5.91 5.76 9.83
CA ASP A 158 6.16 6.98 9.07
C ASP A 158 5.01 8.00 9.18
N LEU A 159 5.18 9.15 8.52
CA LEU A 159 4.19 10.23 8.48
C LEU A 159 3.38 10.16 7.18
N PHE A 160 2.13 9.75 7.29
CA PHE A 160 1.19 9.54 6.19
C PHE A 160 0.33 10.77 5.92
N ASP A 161 -0.19 10.87 4.70
CA ASP A 161 -1.09 11.96 4.27
C ASP A 161 -2.54 11.71 4.68
N THR A 162 -2.94 10.45 4.83
CA THR A 162 -4.28 10.08 5.27
C THR A 162 -4.29 9.17 6.50
N MET A 163 -5.44 9.06 7.17
CA MET A 163 -5.63 8.10 8.25
C MET A 163 -5.65 6.65 7.74
N ASP A 164 -6.19 6.43 6.54
CA ASP A 164 -6.31 5.10 5.95
C ASP A 164 -4.92 4.53 5.60
N GLU A 165 -4.02 5.37 5.08
CA GLU A 165 -2.60 5.02 4.88
C GLU A 165 -1.90 4.65 6.20
N ALA A 166 -2.10 5.46 7.25
CA ALA A 166 -1.54 5.17 8.56
C ALA A 166 -2.13 3.90 9.18
N ALA A 167 -3.41 3.61 8.93
CA ALA A 167 -4.09 2.40 9.37
C ALA A 167 -3.57 1.18 8.62
N ARG A 168 -3.35 1.27 7.30
CA ARG A 168 -2.78 0.20 6.47
C ARG A 168 -1.38 -0.18 6.92
N ASP A 169 -0.50 0.81 7.10
CA ASP A 169 0.86 0.56 7.59
C ASP A 169 0.85 -0.04 9.01
N ALA A 170 -0.04 0.45 9.88
CA ALA A 170 -0.21 -0.12 11.22
C ALA A 170 -0.75 -1.55 11.21
N ALA A 171 -1.71 -1.84 10.32
CA ALA A 171 -2.32 -3.15 10.16
C ALA A 171 -1.27 -4.18 9.74
N GLU A 172 -0.47 -3.85 8.73
CA GLU A 172 0.63 -4.69 8.27
C GLU A 172 1.62 -4.98 9.42
N TYR A 173 2.10 -3.92 10.09
CA TYR A 173 3.08 -4.06 11.16
C TYR A 173 2.55 -4.87 12.36
N LEU A 174 1.29 -4.65 12.76
CA LEU A 174 0.67 -5.31 13.90
C LEU A 174 0.13 -6.70 13.57
N GLY A 175 -0.30 -6.95 12.33
CA GLY A 175 -0.84 -8.23 11.89
C GLY A 175 0.15 -9.37 12.11
N GLU A 176 1.41 -9.16 11.76
CA GLU A 176 2.46 -10.15 12.02
C GLU A 176 2.67 -10.41 13.50
N LEU A 177 2.77 -9.36 14.32
CA LEU A 177 2.89 -9.50 15.77
C LEU A 177 1.69 -10.27 16.34
N THR A 178 0.52 -10.04 15.78
CA THR A 178 -0.74 -10.71 16.13
C THR A 178 -0.67 -12.20 15.84
N TRP A 179 -0.18 -12.60 14.67
CA TRP A 179 -0.11 -14.02 14.31
C TRP A 179 1.04 -14.75 14.98
N GLU A 180 2.19 -14.10 15.16
CA GLU A 180 3.33 -14.62 15.90
C GLU A 180 2.93 -14.94 17.35
N ASN A 181 2.31 -13.97 18.03
CA ASN A 181 2.00 -14.06 19.46
C ASN A 181 0.59 -14.58 19.76
N THR A 182 -0.27 -14.72 18.74
CA THR A 182 -1.70 -15.05 18.87
C THR A 182 -2.46 -14.08 19.78
N TRP A 183 -2.11 -12.79 19.73
CA TRP A 183 -2.70 -11.74 20.57
C TRP A 183 -3.34 -10.64 19.74
N GLU A 184 -4.41 -10.04 20.24
CA GLU A 184 -4.94 -8.80 19.70
C GLU A 184 -4.00 -7.65 20.05
N TYR A 185 -3.64 -6.85 19.05
CA TYR A 185 -2.90 -5.62 19.23
C TYR A 185 -3.79 -4.43 18.89
N SER A 186 -3.57 -3.31 19.57
CA SER A 186 -4.21 -2.04 19.19
C SER A 186 -3.22 -0.89 19.16
N THR A 187 -3.58 0.11 18.37
CA THR A 187 -2.82 1.34 18.22
C THR A 187 -3.75 2.52 18.06
N ALA A 188 -3.26 3.69 18.48
CA ALA A 188 -3.91 4.96 18.26
C ALA A 188 -3.26 5.64 17.06
N ILE A 189 -4.10 6.10 16.13
CA ILE A 189 -3.69 6.97 15.03
C ILE A 189 -3.91 8.41 15.47
N TYR A 190 -2.88 9.24 15.33
CA TYR A 190 -2.88 10.62 15.81
C TYR A 190 -2.25 11.58 14.81
N THR A 191 -2.60 12.85 14.93
CA THR A 191 -2.12 13.90 14.02
C THR A 191 -0.76 14.46 14.45
N VAL A 192 0.10 14.72 13.48
CA VAL A 192 1.36 15.45 13.62
C VAL A 192 1.35 16.66 12.69
N LYS A 193 1.70 17.84 13.19
CA LYS A 193 1.88 19.04 12.35
C LYS A 193 3.31 19.08 11.85
N LYS A 194 3.51 19.06 10.53
CA LYS A 194 4.83 19.16 9.88
C LYS A 194 4.87 20.43 9.04
N THR A 195 5.98 21.15 9.09
CA THR A 195 6.22 22.28 8.17
C THR A 195 6.90 21.73 6.92
N VAL A 196 6.26 21.88 5.77
CA VAL A 196 6.78 21.45 4.47
C VAL A 196 6.98 22.64 3.56
N LYS A 197 7.86 22.50 2.57
CA LYS A 197 8.05 23.49 1.50
C LYS A 197 7.06 23.16 0.39
N THR A 198 6.11 24.05 0.15
CA THR A 198 5.16 23.97 -0.96
C THR A 198 5.52 25.01 -2.00
N TYR A 199 5.02 24.85 -3.21
CA TYR A 199 5.24 25.76 -4.32
C TYR A 199 3.90 26.38 -4.70
N LYS A 200 3.82 27.71 -4.68
CA LYS A 200 2.64 28.44 -5.13
C LYS A 200 2.95 29.17 -6.42
N THR A 201 2.03 29.04 -7.37
CA THR A 201 2.03 29.81 -8.60
C THR A 201 1.66 31.25 -8.28
N VAL A 202 2.53 32.18 -8.66
CA VAL A 202 2.35 33.62 -8.52
C VAL A 202 2.25 34.20 -9.92
N LYS A 203 1.12 34.85 -10.21
CA LYS A 203 0.94 35.63 -11.44
C LYS A 203 1.24 37.08 -11.11
N ILE A 204 2.21 37.65 -11.81
CA ILE A 204 2.60 39.06 -11.70
C ILE A 204 2.14 39.74 -12.98
N THR A 205 1.29 40.75 -12.85
CA THR A 205 0.85 41.57 -13.97
C THR A 205 1.76 42.78 -14.07
N HIS A 206 2.38 42.95 -15.22
CA HIS A 206 3.21 44.10 -15.56
C HIS A 206 2.42 45.06 -16.43
N ARG A 207 2.63 46.36 -16.24
CA ARG A 207 2.10 47.40 -17.11
C ARG A 207 3.23 48.32 -17.52
N PHE A 208 3.35 48.57 -18.82
CA PHE A 208 4.26 49.56 -19.37
C PHE A 208 3.50 50.37 -20.43
N LEU A 209 3.27 51.65 -20.14
CA LEU A 209 2.42 52.53 -20.95
C LEU A 209 1.02 51.90 -21.18
N TRP A 210 0.62 51.66 -22.43
CA TRP A 210 -0.64 51.01 -22.80
C TRP A 210 -0.55 49.48 -22.90
N TRP A 211 0.63 48.88 -22.65
CA TRP A 211 0.82 47.43 -22.70
C TRP A 211 0.65 46.80 -21.33
N THR A 212 -0.05 45.66 -21.29
CA THR A 212 -0.22 44.84 -20.08
C THR A 212 0.10 43.40 -20.41
N TRP A 213 0.98 42.76 -19.63
CA TRP A 213 1.28 41.34 -19.77
C TRP A 213 1.44 40.68 -18.40
N THR A 214 1.28 39.37 -18.33
CA THR A 214 1.35 38.62 -17.08
C THR A 214 2.49 37.62 -17.14
N THR A 215 3.41 37.68 -16.18
CA THR A 215 4.42 36.62 -15.98
C THR A 215 3.96 35.69 -14.87
N THR A 216 4.16 34.40 -15.06
CA THR A 216 3.92 33.40 -14.02
C THR A 216 5.26 32.96 -13.44
N SER A 217 5.38 32.95 -12.12
CA SER A 217 6.56 32.47 -11.40
C SER A 217 6.14 31.55 -10.26
N THR A 218 7.02 30.64 -9.87
CA THR A 218 6.77 29.69 -8.78
C THR A 218 7.55 30.13 -7.55
N LYS A 219 6.84 30.40 -6.44
CA LYS A 219 7.48 30.78 -5.18
C LYS A 219 7.35 29.66 -4.16
N ALA A 220 8.47 29.33 -3.53
CA ALA A 220 8.49 28.40 -2.40
C ALA A 220 7.91 29.06 -1.14
N VAL A 221 7.01 28.36 -0.46
CA VAL A 221 6.36 28.82 0.78
C VAL A 221 6.44 27.71 1.83
N LYS A 222 6.68 28.08 3.09
CA LYS A 222 6.58 27.14 4.22
C LYS A 222 5.10 26.99 4.59
N THR A 223 4.57 25.78 4.52
CA THR A 223 3.17 25.47 4.86
C THR A 223 3.13 24.42 5.96
N LYS A 224 2.27 24.63 6.97
CA LYS A 224 2.00 23.63 7.99
C LYS A 224 0.96 22.65 7.45
N VAL A 225 1.34 21.39 7.30
CA VAL A 225 0.45 20.29 6.91
C VAL A 225 0.17 19.39 8.10
N THR A 226 -1.00 18.76 8.10
CA THR A 226 -1.33 17.69 9.04
C THR A 226 -0.92 16.37 8.42
N LYS A 227 -0.13 15.59 9.13
CA LYS A 227 0.22 14.22 8.80
C LYS A 227 -0.35 13.28 9.86
N TYR A 228 -0.42 12.00 9.54
CA TYR A 228 -0.94 10.94 10.39
C TYR A 228 0.17 9.94 10.69
N THR A 229 0.16 9.40 11.88
CA THR A 229 1.04 8.30 12.28
C THR A 229 0.41 7.60 13.47
N TYR A 230 1.06 6.55 13.96
CA TYR A 230 0.53 5.73 15.02
C TYR A 230 1.59 5.35 16.05
N LYS A 231 1.11 4.88 17.19
CA LYS A 231 1.95 4.41 18.28
C LYS A 231 1.46 3.04 18.70
N THR A 232 2.33 2.05 18.58
CA THR A 232 2.06 0.73 19.12
C THR A 232 2.09 0.73 20.64
N VAL A 233 1.06 0.15 21.23
CA VAL A 233 1.00 -0.16 22.66
C VAL A 233 0.58 -1.61 22.78
N LYS A 234 1.34 -2.36 23.58
CA LYS A 234 1.00 -3.73 23.95
C LYS A 234 -0.26 -3.69 24.81
N THR A 235 -1.23 -4.53 24.48
CA THR A 235 -2.41 -4.74 25.33
C THR A 235 -2.44 -6.18 25.78
N ASP A 236 -2.33 -6.29 27.09
CA ASP A 236 -2.43 -7.43 27.95
C ASP A 236 -3.90 -7.84 28.09
N LYS A 237 -4.36 -8.81 27.27
CA LYS A 237 -5.18 -9.99 27.68
C LYS A 237 -5.99 -10.57 26.52
N SER A 238 -6.22 -11.87 26.64
CA SER A 238 -7.00 -12.75 25.78
C SER A 238 -8.42 -12.24 25.48
N ASN A 239 -8.75 -12.22 24.19
CA ASN A 239 -10.08 -12.36 23.59
C ASN A 239 -11.23 -11.66 24.33
N SER A 240 -11.51 -10.40 23.98
CA SER A 240 -12.88 -9.83 23.91
C SER A 240 -12.91 -8.30 23.84
N PHE A 241 -11.83 -7.59 24.23
CA PHE A 241 -11.76 -6.14 24.12
C PHE A 241 -10.33 -5.62 24.31
N VAL A 242 -9.73 -5.05 23.27
CA VAL A 242 -8.45 -4.36 23.43
C VAL A 242 -8.64 -2.87 23.74
N SER A 243 -8.04 -2.43 24.85
CA SER A 243 -8.01 -1.01 25.22
C SER A 243 -7.18 -0.21 24.21
N VAL A 244 -7.84 0.64 23.42
CA VAL A 244 -7.16 1.53 22.49
C VAL A 244 -6.26 2.51 23.26
N PRO A 245 -4.95 2.56 22.97
CA PRO A 245 -4.05 3.43 23.69
C PRO A 245 -4.40 4.91 23.53
N LYS A 246 -3.92 5.72 24.48
CA LYS A 246 -3.94 7.18 24.32
C LYS A 246 -2.87 7.59 23.31
N ALA A 247 -3.16 8.62 22.52
CA ALA A 247 -2.14 9.29 21.74
C ALA A 247 -1.05 9.87 22.67
N PRO A 248 0.19 10.10 22.16
CA PRO A 248 1.23 10.76 22.94
C PRO A 248 0.76 12.10 23.53
N LEU A 249 1.38 12.54 24.62
CA LEU A 249 1.03 13.80 25.29
C LEU A 249 0.98 14.95 24.27
N PHE A 250 -0.08 15.76 24.36
CA PHE A 250 -0.37 16.87 23.43
C PHE A 250 -0.64 16.49 21.97
N LYS A 251 -0.88 15.21 21.66
CA LYS A 251 -1.35 14.76 20.34
C LYS A 251 -2.83 14.44 20.38
N LYS A 252 -3.54 14.79 19.30
CA LYS A 252 -4.96 14.45 19.13
C LYS A 252 -5.07 13.06 18.49
N ARG A 253 -5.67 12.11 19.21
CA ARG A 253 -6.14 10.84 18.64
C ARG A 253 -7.28 11.14 17.68
N VAL A 254 -7.19 10.60 16.47
CA VAL A 254 -8.19 10.80 15.41
C VAL A 254 -8.77 9.50 14.90
N ALA A 255 -8.11 8.37 15.19
CA ALA A 255 -8.60 7.05 14.89
C ALA A 255 -7.92 6.00 15.79
N ALA A 256 -8.41 4.78 15.73
CA ALA A 256 -7.87 3.62 16.42
C ALA A 256 -7.84 2.43 15.47
N LEU A 257 -6.87 1.54 15.63
CA LEU A 257 -6.85 0.26 14.92
C LEU A 257 -6.68 -0.86 15.94
N HIS A 258 -7.32 -1.99 15.71
CA HIS A 258 -6.97 -3.24 16.37
C HIS A 258 -6.84 -4.37 15.35
N THR A 259 -6.11 -5.40 15.72
CA THR A 259 -5.92 -6.62 14.94
C THR A 259 -6.62 -7.78 15.62
N HIS A 260 -7.13 -8.73 14.85
CA HIS A 260 -7.70 -9.95 15.40
C HIS A 260 -6.74 -11.13 15.28
N PRO A 261 -6.60 -11.95 16.33
CA PRO A 261 -5.89 -13.20 16.25
C PRO A 261 -6.89 -14.27 15.76
N MET A 262 -6.51 -15.52 15.89
CA MET A 262 -7.46 -16.62 15.68
C MET A 262 -8.39 -16.73 16.90
N GLY A 263 -9.63 -16.24 16.77
CA GLY A 263 -10.66 -16.33 17.83
C GLY A 263 -11.73 -17.42 17.61
N SER A 264 -11.86 -18.01 16.42
CA SER A 264 -12.83 -19.07 16.09
C SER A 264 -12.41 -19.86 14.85
N SER A 265 -13.11 -20.96 14.53
CA SER A 265 -12.89 -21.81 13.35
C SER A 265 -13.07 -21.09 12.00
N GLU A 266 -13.67 -19.90 12.00
CA GLU A 266 -13.90 -19.07 10.81
C GLU A 266 -13.00 -17.81 10.75
N GLY A 267 -12.24 -17.52 11.81
CA GLY A 267 -11.46 -16.29 11.93
C GLY A 267 -12.35 -15.06 12.19
N ILE A 268 -12.00 -14.23 13.18
CA ILE A 268 -12.76 -13.00 13.45
C ILE A 268 -12.28 -11.92 12.47
N THR A 269 -13.06 -11.60 11.44
CA THR A 269 -12.68 -10.66 10.35
C THR A 269 -13.46 -9.34 10.37
N ARG A 270 -14.32 -9.14 11.36
CA ARG A 270 -15.30 -8.05 11.43
C ARG A 270 -15.35 -7.42 12.82
N PHE A 271 -15.83 -6.18 12.90
CA PHE A 271 -16.07 -5.48 14.15
C PHE A 271 -17.10 -6.21 15.03
N SER A 272 -16.80 -6.33 16.32
CA SER A 272 -17.78 -6.69 17.35
C SER A 272 -18.75 -5.52 17.61
N ASP A 273 -19.85 -5.78 18.32
CA ASP A 273 -20.75 -4.69 18.74
C ASP A 273 -20.07 -3.73 19.72
N GLY A 274 -19.20 -4.24 20.60
CA GLY A 274 -18.39 -3.43 21.51
C GLY A 274 -17.43 -2.47 20.77
N ASP A 275 -16.88 -2.90 19.64
CA ASP A 275 -16.05 -2.04 18.77
C ASP A 275 -16.84 -0.85 18.22
N LYS A 276 -18.05 -1.12 17.73
CA LYS A 276 -18.94 -0.08 17.18
C LYS A 276 -19.40 0.87 18.28
N GLU A 277 -19.79 0.36 19.44
CA GLU A 277 -20.14 1.17 20.61
C GLU A 277 -19.01 2.08 21.04
N TRP A 278 -17.78 1.56 21.09
CA TRP A 278 -16.60 2.34 21.43
C TRP A 278 -16.35 3.47 20.42
N ALA A 279 -16.37 3.16 19.12
CA ALA A 279 -16.19 4.15 18.07
C ALA A 279 -17.27 5.24 18.12
N ASN A 280 -18.52 4.84 18.37
CA ASN A 280 -19.66 5.74 18.52
C ASN A 280 -19.56 6.61 19.77
N TYR A 281 -19.00 6.11 20.88
CA TYR A 281 -18.78 6.88 22.09
C TYR A 281 -17.68 7.95 21.90
N TYR A 282 -16.53 7.56 21.34
CA TYR A 282 -15.40 8.48 21.14
C TYR A 282 -15.51 9.36 19.89
N LYS A 283 -16.50 9.10 19.01
CA LYS A 283 -16.72 9.82 17.74
C LYS A 283 -15.49 9.86 16.85
N ILE A 284 -14.76 8.74 16.80
CA ILE A 284 -13.60 8.54 15.92
C ILE A 284 -13.69 7.20 15.20
N PRO A 285 -13.23 7.10 13.93
CA PRO A 285 -13.25 5.84 13.21
C PRO A 285 -12.35 4.80 13.86
N LEU A 286 -12.81 3.55 13.78
CA LEU A 286 -12.10 2.37 14.26
C LEU A 286 -11.79 1.47 13.07
N TYR A 287 -10.56 0.97 13.03
CA TYR A 287 -10.10 0.04 12.01
C TYR A 287 -9.92 -1.35 12.62
N VAL A 288 -10.19 -2.38 11.83
CA VAL A 288 -9.89 -3.77 12.19
C VAL A 288 -9.11 -4.44 11.06
N HIS A 289 -8.03 -5.10 11.42
CA HIS A 289 -7.29 -5.98 10.51
C HIS A 289 -7.51 -7.44 10.91
N GLY A 290 -8.14 -8.19 10.01
CA GLY A 290 -8.49 -9.60 10.23
C GLY A 290 -7.42 -10.56 9.69
N PRO A 291 -7.47 -11.84 10.10
CA PRO A 291 -6.55 -12.86 9.62
C PRO A 291 -6.68 -13.18 8.12
N ASN A 292 -7.72 -12.68 7.45
CA ASN A 292 -8.01 -12.84 6.02
C ASN A 292 -7.37 -11.77 5.12
N GLY A 293 -6.49 -10.90 5.64
CA GLY A 293 -5.83 -9.86 4.84
C GLY A 293 -6.70 -8.63 4.59
N GLU A 294 -7.91 -8.57 5.15
CA GLU A 294 -8.74 -7.37 5.09
C GLU A 294 -8.36 -6.36 6.16
N LEU A 295 -8.38 -5.08 5.77
CA LEU A 295 -8.46 -3.93 6.64
C LEU A 295 -9.80 -3.24 6.41
N ARG A 296 -10.55 -3.05 7.49
CA ARG A 296 -11.86 -2.40 7.43
C ARG A 296 -11.91 -1.21 8.35
N LYS A 297 -12.83 -0.29 8.06
CA LYS A 297 -13.06 0.95 8.81
C LYS A 297 -14.53 1.08 9.15
N TYR A 298 -14.82 1.21 10.43
CA TYR A 298 -16.12 1.61 10.91
C TYR A 298 -16.17 3.14 11.05
N ASN A 299 -17.14 3.78 10.39
CA ASN A 299 -17.37 5.21 10.47
C ASN A 299 -18.50 5.51 11.47
N PRO A 300 -18.22 6.05 12.67
CA PRO A 300 -19.27 6.31 13.68
C PRO A 300 -20.21 7.46 13.32
N ALA A 301 -19.90 8.24 12.28
CA ALA A 301 -20.80 9.30 11.81
C ALA A 301 -21.90 8.76 10.89
N THR A 302 -21.61 7.73 10.09
CA THR A 302 -22.54 7.12 9.13
C THR A 302 -23.04 5.74 9.56
N GLY A 303 -22.34 5.07 10.47
CA GLY A 303 -22.58 3.67 10.84
C GLY A 303 -22.06 2.66 9.81
N GLU A 304 -21.34 3.11 8.78
CA GLU A 304 -20.86 2.25 7.70
C GLU A 304 -19.62 1.44 8.09
N ASP A 305 -19.60 0.20 7.62
CA ASP A 305 -18.43 -0.68 7.60
C ASP A 305 -17.83 -0.69 6.17
N ILE A 306 -16.65 -0.10 6.04
CA ILE A 306 -15.99 0.17 4.76
C ILE A 306 -14.76 -0.73 4.65
N LEU A 307 -14.66 -1.50 3.56
CA LEU A 307 -13.42 -2.21 3.20
C LEU A 307 -12.40 -1.18 2.69
N ILE A 308 -11.23 -1.11 3.33
CA ILE A 308 -10.14 -0.19 2.98
C ILE A 308 -9.13 -0.85 2.05
N CYS A 309 -8.79 -2.11 2.34
CA CYS A 309 -8.01 -2.97 1.46
C CYS A 309 -8.21 -4.45 1.86
N SER A 310 -7.94 -5.37 0.94
CA SER A 310 -8.04 -6.83 1.14
C SER A 310 -6.76 -7.57 0.71
N ASP A 311 -5.67 -6.82 0.60
CA ASP A 311 -4.40 -7.26 0.08
C ASP A 311 -3.32 -7.32 1.16
N LEU A 312 -3.64 -7.05 2.44
CA LEU A 312 -2.67 -7.19 3.52
C LEU A 312 -2.26 -8.64 3.71
N PRO A 313 -1.11 -8.91 4.39
CA PRO A 313 -0.73 -10.26 4.72
C PRO A 313 -1.88 -11.03 5.36
N ILE A 314 -2.00 -12.30 4.96
CA ILE A 314 -2.94 -13.23 5.58
C ILE A 314 -2.16 -14.02 6.61
N SER A 315 -2.84 -14.35 7.70
CA SER A 315 -2.26 -15.19 8.74
C SER A 315 -1.73 -16.50 8.14
N PRO A 316 -0.44 -16.82 8.31
CA PRO A 316 0.10 -18.11 7.85
C PRO A 316 -0.53 -19.30 8.58
N LYS A 317 -1.25 -19.04 9.69
CA LYS A 317 -1.99 -20.05 10.45
C LYS A 317 -3.38 -20.33 9.86
N THR A 318 -3.87 -19.52 8.94
CA THR A 318 -5.19 -19.68 8.29
C THR A 318 -5.14 -19.38 6.79
N PRO A 319 -4.32 -20.11 6.01
CA PRO A 319 -4.15 -19.85 4.58
C PRO A 319 -5.44 -20.04 3.76
N TRP A 320 -6.45 -20.73 4.31
CA TRP A 320 -7.73 -21.02 3.67
C TRP A 320 -8.79 -19.91 3.79
N LEU A 321 -8.57 -18.85 4.57
CA LEU A 321 -9.53 -17.73 4.74
C LEU A 321 -9.48 -16.72 3.58
N LYS A 322 -9.14 -17.21 2.38
CA LYS A 322 -8.83 -16.40 1.20
C LYS A 322 -10.05 -16.15 0.33
#